data_AF-A0A3N5YZ69-F1
#
_entry.id   AF-A0A3N5YZ69-F1
#
_cell.length_a   1.000
_cell.length_b   1.000
_cell.length_c   1.000
_cell.angle_alpha   90.00
_cell.angle_beta   90.00
_cell.angle_gamma   90.00
#
_symmetry.space_group_name_H-M   'P 1'
#
loop_
_entity.id
_entity.type
_entity.pdbx_description
1 polymer ?
#
loop_
_entity_poly.entity_id
_entity_poly.type
_entity_poly.pdbx_seq_one_letter_code
_entity_poly.pdbx_strand_id
1 'polypeptide(L)' 'EDGSVTLNLNVAALDAVKRWVMRYGKEAEVLEPRELRMMVMEEVKKMGKVYGMDYLQ' A
#
# COMPACT_ATOMS: atom_id res chain seq x y z
N GLU A 1 19.35 12.55 -8.08
CA GLU A 1 18.09 12.43 -7.34
C GLU A 1 17.28 11.33 -7.99
N ASP A 2 16.56 10.52 -7.21
CA ASP A 2 15.80 9.38 -7.72
C ASP A 2 14.47 9.77 -8.39
N GLY A 3 14.14 11.07 -8.41
CA GLY A 3 12.93 11.60 -9.03
C GLY A 3 11.64 11.34 -8.23
N SER A 4 11.76 10.84 -7.00
CA SER A 4 10.60 10.59 -6.13
C SER A 4 10.01 11.88 -5.56
N VAL A 5 8.73 11.84 -5.17
CA VAL A 5 8.02 12.95 -4.51
C VAL A 5 7.21 12.45 -3.32
N THR A 6 7.16 13.25 -2.25
CA THR A 6 6.30 12.98 -1.09
C THR A 6 4.99 13.76 -1.20
N LEU A 7 3.87 13.04 -1.16
CA LEU A 7 2.52 13.62 -1.14
C LEU A 7 1.94 13.53 0.27
N ASN A 8 1.58 14.68 0.85
CA ASN A 8 0.90 14.76 2.15
C ASN A 8 -0.57 15.14 1.97
N LEU A 9 -1.48 14.40 2.61
CA LEU A 9 -2.92 14.57 2.44
C LEU A 9 -3.63 14.63 3.81
N ASN A 10 -4.56 15.57 3.96
CA ASN A 10 -5.54 15.56 5.06
C ASN A 10 -6.83 14.94 4.55
N VAL A 11 -7.18 13.76 5.06
CA VAL A 11 -8.31 12.95 4.57
C VAL A 11 -9.19 12.49 5.72
N ALA A 12 -10.48 12.29 5.43
CA ALA A 12 -11.43 11.77 6.41
C ALA A 12 -11.48 10.23 6.44
N ALA A 13 -10.93 9.53 5.44
CA ALA A 13 -11.03 8.08 5.31
C ALA A 13 -9.78 7.44 4.70
N LEU A 14 -9.13 6.55 5.46
CA LEU A 14 -7.91 5.84 5.03
C LEU A 14 -8.19 4.77 3.97
N ASP A 15 -9.39 4.18 3.94
CA ASP A 15 -9.73 3.14 2.96
C ASP A 15 -9.68 3.64 1.50
N ALA A 16 -10.09 4.88 1.27
CA ALA A 16 -10.02 5.49 -0.07
C ALA A 16 -8.56 5.69 -0.49
N VAL A 17 -7.72 6.16 0.44
CA VAL A 17 -6.27 6.33 0.21
C VAL A 17 -5.60 4.99 -0.01
N LYS A 18 -5.95 3.94 0.76
CA LYS A 18 -5.45 2.58 0.55
C LYS A 18 -5.67 2.12 -0.88
N ARG A 19 -6.90 2.24 -1.40
CA ARG A 19 -7.22 1.83 -2.78
C ARG A 19 -6.44 2.65 -3.81
N TRP A 20 -6.28 3.94 -3.57
CA TRP A 20 -5.51 4.82 -4.45
C TRP A 20 -4.03 4.42 -4.48
N VAL A 21 -3.38 4.21 -3.34
CA VAL A 21 -1.99 3.75 -3.25
C VAL A 21 -1.83 2.39 -3.96
N MET A 22 -2.69 1.42 -3.65
CA MET A 22 -2.62 0.08 -4.22
C MET A 22 -2.71 0.05 -5.76
N ARG A 23 -3.37 1.04 -6.38
CA ARG A 23 -3.43 1.17 -7.85
C ARG A 23 -2.06 1.33 -8.49
N TYR A 24 -1.10 1.94 -7.80
CA TYR A 24 0.27 2.15 -8.29
C TYR A 24 1.18 0.94 -8.04
N GLY A 25 0.73 -0.05 -7.26
CA GLY A 25 1.55 -1.20 -6.89
C GLY A 25 2.83 -0.77 -6.18
N LYS A 26 3.98 -1.29 -6.63
CA LYS A 26 5.29 -1.03 -6.02
C LYS A 26 5.82 0.40 -6.19
N GLU A 27 5.21 1.19 -7.08
CA GLU A 27 5.64 2.55 -7.40
C GLU A 27 5.14 3.60 -6.39
N ALA A 28 4.30 3.19 -5.43
CA ALA A 28 3.86 4.04 -4.32
C ALA A 28 3.94 3.28 -2.99
N GLU A 29 4.47 3.94 -1.96
CA GLU A 29 4.50 3.41 -0.60
C GLU A 29 3.88 4.38 0.41
N VAL A 30 3.36 3.81 1.50
CA VAL A 30 2.83 4.58 2.63
C VAL A 30 3.92 4.74 3.66
N LEU A 31 4.34 5.99 3.88
CA LEU A 31 5.28 6.35 4.94
C LEU A 31 4.55 6.46 6.30
N GLU A 32 3.42 7.17 6.31
CA GLU A 32 2.57 7.37 7.49
C GLU A 32 1.10 7.64 7.10
N PRO A 33 0.11 7.45 8.01
CA PRO A 33 0.25 6.87 9.35
C PRO A 33 0.50 5.36 9.31
N ARG A 34 1.03 4.81 10.41
CA ARG A 34 1.29 3.36 10.58
C ARG A 34 0.06 2.50 10.26
N GLU A 35 -1.13 2.97 10.64
CA GLU A 35 -2.39 2.28 10.37
C GLU A 35 -2.60 2.02 8.88
N LEU A 36 -2.48 3.05 8.04
CA LEU A 36 -2.62 2.92 6.59
C LEU A 36 -1.57 1.97 6.00
N ARG A 37 -0.32 2.05 6.49
CA ARG A 37 0.75 1.14 6.09
C ARG A 37 0.42 -0.32 6.41
N MET A 38 -0.13 -0.58 7.59
CA MET A 38 -0.58 -1.91 7.99
C MET A 38 -1.73 -2.42 7.12
N MET A 39 -2.69 -1.55 6.77
CA MET A 39 -3.79 -1.91 5.88
C MET A 39 -3.30 -2.34 4.48
N VAL A 40 -2.33 -1.62 3.91
CA VAL A 40 -1.69 -1.97 2.63
C VAL A 40 -0.95 -3.31 2.74
N MET A 41 -0.13 -3.49 3.78
CA MET A 41 0.60 -4.73 3.99
C MET A 41 -0.34 -5.95 4.10
N GLU A 42 -1.43 -5.82 4.84
CA GLU A 42 -2.40 -6.90 4.99
C GLU A 42 -3.13 -7.23 3.68
N GLU A 43 -3.45 -6.21 2.88
CA GLU A 43 -4.01 -6.40 1.53
C GLU A 43 -3.03 -7.16 0.63
N VAL A 44 -1.76 -6.74 0.59
CA VAL A 44 -0.71 -7.41 -0.20
C VAL A 44 -0.53 -8.87 0.23
N LYS A 45 -0.56 -9.16 1.54
CA LYS A 45 -0.52 -10.55 2.05
C LYS A 45 -1.71 -11.37 1.53
N LYS A 46 -2.92 -10.83 1.61
CA LYS A 46 -4.13 -11.50 1.09
C LYS A 46 -4.05 -11.73 -0.42
N MET A 47 -3.58 -10.74 -1.17
CA MET A 47 -3.32 -10.88 -2.60
C MET A 47 -2.29 -11.96 -2.90
N GLY A 48 -1.22 -12.04 -2.09
CA GLY A 48 -0.22 -13.10 -2.20
C GLY A 48 -0.86 -14.49 -2.15
N LYS A 49 -1.81 -14.72 -1.24
CA LYS A 49 -2.58 -15.98 -1.18
C LYS A 49 -3.39 -16.25 -2.44
N VAL A 50 -4.06 -15.23 -2.98
CA VAL A 50 -4.86 -15.33 -4.22
C VAL A 50 -3.99 -15.76 -5.41
N TYR A 51 -2.77 -15.25 -5.49
CA TYR A 51 -1.83 -15.58 -6.57
C TYR A 51 -0.90 -16.77 -6.25
N GLY A 52 -1.13 -17.49 -5.15
CA GLY A 52 -0.32 -18.66 -4.79
C GLY A 52 1.11 -18.34 -4.37
N MET A 53 1.39 -17.13 -3.87
CA MET A 53 2.72 -16.78 -3.37
C MET A 53 3.11 -17.54 -2.10
N ASP A 54 2.16 -18.22 -1.45
CA ASP A 54 2.40 -19.10 -0.31
C ASP A 54 3.25 -20.34 -0.68
N TYR A 55 3.39 -20.68 -1.98
CA TYR A 55 4.22 -21.79 -2.47
C TYR A 55 5.69 -21.44 -2.69
N LEU A 56 6.10 -20.18 -2.50
CA LEU A 56 7.48 -19.71 -2.69
C LEU A 56 8.34 -19.79 -1.40
N GLN A 57 7.95 -20.64 -0.44
CA GLN A 57 8.70 -20.88 0.80
C GLN A 57 9.89 -21.82 0.60
#